data_AF-A0A221R2V0-F1
#
_entry.id   AF-A0A221R2V0-F1
#
_cell.length_a   1.000
_cell.length_b   1.000
_cell.length_c   1.000
_cell.angle_alpha   90.00
_cell.angle_beta   90.00
_cell.angle_gamma   90.00
#
_symmetry.space_group_name_H-M   'P 1'
#
loop_
_entity.id
_entity.type
_entity.pdbx_description
1 polymer ?
#
loop_
_entity_poly.entity_id
_entity_poly.type
_entity_poly.pdbx_seq_one_letter_code
_entity_poly.pdbx_strand_id
1 'polypeptide(L)'
;MLDQTTLDSLWDFDDPAASERLFREAIEDPAYDAVERRELATQLGRAIGLQGRFEEADALLDGIDCEADPTIGVRVLLERGRLLNSAGRAAMAVPLFEQAAELGEHLGEEYLAADAFHMLAIADAAHAESWARAGIEYAREAHSPRAQRWCASLHGHLGWLLLDAGEAHRALVEFQLAEQWAARVGTPAQEEWAREGIAACRAVEYGG
;
A
#
# COMPACT_ATOMS: atom_id res chain seq x y z
N MET A 1 -10.78 -9.00 -12.88
CA MET A 1 -9.90 -8.89 -11.71
C MET A 1 -10.12 -10.09 -10.82
N LEU A 2 -9.04 -10.66 -10.32
CA LEU A 2 -9.03 -11.74 -9.36
C LEU A 2 -9.70 -11.31 -8.06
N ASP A 3 -10.35 -12.26 -7.39
CA ASP A 3 -10.80 -12.02 -6.04
C ASP A 3 -9.59 -11.86 -5.10
N GLN A 4 -9.77 -11.09 -4.03
CA GLN A 4 -8.66 -10.77 -3.15
C GLN A 4 -8.11 -11.97 -2.39
N THR A 5 -8.94 -12.96 -2.08
CA THR A 5 -8.52 -14.13 -1.31
C THR A 5 -7.51 -14.94 -2.11
N THR A 6 -7.74 -15.07 -3.42
CA THR A 6 -6.79 -15.70 -4.34
C THR A 6 -5.45 -14.96 -4.34
N LEU A 7 -5.44 -13.62 -4.46
CA LEU A 7 -4.20 -12.85 -4.41
C LEU A 7 -3.48 -12.96 -3.06
N ASP A 8 -4.22 -12.88 -1.95
CA ASP A 8 -3.66 -13.00 -0.60
C ASP A 8 -2.98 -14.36 -0.40
N SER A 9 -3.52 -15.44 -1.00
CA SER A 9 -2.95 -16.78 -0.89
C SER A 9 -1.61 -16.97 -1.59
N LEU A 10 -1.26 -16.08 -2.52
CA LEU A 10 0.01 -16.09 -3.26
C LEU A 10 1.09 -15.23 -2.58
N TRP A 11 0.70 -14.45 -1.57
CA TRP A 11 1.58 -13.51 -0.87
C TRP A 11 2.16 -14.10 0.42
N ASP A 12 3.48 -14.00 0.52
CA ASP A 12 4.27 -14.05 1.73
C ASP A 12 5.21 -12.83 1.68
N PHE A 13 4.91 -11.81 2.48
CA PHE A 13 5.69 -10.58 2.50
C PHE A 13 7.04 -10.75 3.21
N ASP A 14 7.21 -11.79 4.03
CA ASP A 14 8.46 -12.13 4.69
C ASP A 14 9.37 -12.98 3.78
N ASP A 15 8.79 -13.69 2.80
CA ASP A 15 9.52 -14.37 1.71
C ASP A 15 9.01 -13.95 0.31
N PRO A 16 9.38 -12.75 -0.17
CA PRO A 16 9.00 -12.29 -1.51
C PRO A 16 9.49 -13.21 -2.65
N ALA A 17 10.55 -13.99 -2.43
CA ALA A 17 11.06 -14.94 -3.41
C ALA A 17 10.15 -16.17 -3.53
N ALA A 18 9.48 -16.59 -2.45
CA ALA A 18 8.41 -17.58 -2.50
C ALA A 18 7.21 -17.08 -3.30
N SER A 19 6.75 -15.86 -3.01
CA SER A 19 5.67 -15.24 -3.78
C SER A 19 6.00 -15.08 -5.26
N GLU A 20 7.23 -14.67 -5.61
CA GLU A 20 7.65 -14.62 -7.02
C GLU A 20 7.45 -15.96 -7.74
N ARG A 21 7.81 -17.08 -7.11
CA ARG A 21 7.61 -18.42 -7.71
C ARG A 21 6.13 -18.71 -7.92
N LEU A 22 5.31 -18.47 -6.91
CA LEU A 22 3.86 -18.69 -6.96
C LEU A 22 3.19 -17.82 -8.03
N PHE A 23 3.56 -16.55 -8.15
CA PHE A 23 3.01 -15.67 -9.18
C PHE A 23 3.44 -16.10 -10.59
N ARG A 24 4.69 -16.53 -10.79
CA ARG A 24 5.11 -17.07 -12.10
C ARG A 24 4.31 -18.32 -12.47
N GLU A 25 4.10 -19.24 -11.53
CA GLU A 25 3.29 -20.43 -11.75
C GLU A 25 1.83 -20.07 -12.09
N ALA A 26 1.24 -19.15 -11.32
CA ALA A 26 -0.13 -18.67 -11.55
C ALA A 26 -0.29 -18.00 -12.93
N ILE A 27 0.68 -17.18 -13.36
CA ILE A 27 0.64 -16.52 -14.67
C ILE A 27 0.60 -17.51 -15.83
N GLU A 28 1.12 -18.72 -15.68
CA GLU A 28 1.09 -19.76 -16.71
C GLU A 28 -0.19 -20.62 -16.65
N ASP A 29 -0.92 -20.62 -15.53
CA ASP A 29 -2.10 -21.47 -15.35
C ASP A 29 -3.23 -21.12 -16.34
N PRO A 30 -3.66 -22.03 -17.24
CA PRO A 30 -4.74 -21.82 -18.21
C PRO A 30 -6.09 -21.41 -17.60
N ALA A 31 -6.29 -21.61 -16.30
CA ALA A 31 -7.50 -21.22 -15.59
C ALA A 31 -7.72 -19.70 -15.55
N TYR A 32 -6.64 -18.90 -15.59
CA TYR A 32 -6.74 -17.45 -15.54
C TYR A 32 -6.84 -16.83 -16.93
N ASP A 33 -7.73 -15.85 -17.05
CA ASP A 33 -7.91 -15.10 -18.29
C ASP A 33 -6.80 -14.06 -18.52
N ALA A 34 -6.88 -13.34 -19.65
CA ALA A 34 -5.85 -12.37 -20.02
C ALA A 34 -5.79 -11.15 -19.10
N VAL A 35 -6.88 -10.74 -18.45
CA VAL A 35 -6.89 -9.61 -17.52
C VAL A 35 -6.34 -10.04 -16.17
N GLU A 36 -6.75 -11.21 -15.69
CA GLU A 36 -6.26 -11.80 -14.45
C GLU A 36 -4.74 -12.06 -14.50
N ARG A 37 -4.21 -12.54 -15.62
CA ARG A 37 -2.76 -12.69 -15.80
C ARG A 37 -2.00 -11.36 -15.75
N ARG A 38 -2.58 -10.27 -16.27
CA ARG A 38 -1.98 -8.93 -16.18
C ARG A 38 -1.96 -8.45 -14.73
N GLU A 39 -3.05 -8.68 -14.00
CA GLU A 39 -3.11 -8.37 -12.56
C GLU A 39 -2.05 -9.17 -11.79
N LEU A 40 -1.92 -10.48 -12.03
CA LEU A 40 -0.86 -11.31 -11.45
C LEU A 40 0.53 -10.79 -11.82
N ALA A 41 0.74 -10.33 -13.06
CA ALA A 41 2.01 -9.75 -13.49
C ALA A 41 2.35 -8.47 -12.70
N THR A 42 1.36 -7.62 -12.35
CA THR A 42 1.64 -6.48 -11.46
C THR A 42 2.15 -6.93 -10.09
N GLN A 43 1.56 -7.99 -9.51
CA GLN A 43 1.97 -8.54 -8.23
C GLN A 43 3.34 -9.22 -8.30
N LEU A 44 3.65 -9.89 -9.42
CA LEU A 44 4.99 -10.42 -9.69
C LEU A 44 6.04 -9.30 -9.73
N GLY A 45 5.74 -8.18 -10.40
CA GLY A 45 6.61 -6.99 -10.40
C GLY A 45 6.90 -6.48 -8.99
N ARG A 46 5.87 -6.41 -8.13
CA ARG A 46 6.03 -6.08 -6.71
C ARG A 46 6.94 -7.04 -5.97
N ALA A 47 6.75 -8.35 -6.14
CA ALA A 47 7.52 -9.37 -5.44
C ALA A 47 9.00 -9.35 -5.84
N ILE A 48 9.29 -9.16 -7.14
CA ILE A 48 10.65 -8.99 -7.67
C ILE A 48 11.27 -7.69 -7.13
N GLY A 49 10.49 -6.61 -7.09
CA GLY A 49 10.91 -5.31 -6.55
C GLY A 49 11.31 -5.35 -5.08
N LEU A 50 10.56 -6.07 -4.24
CA LEU A 50 10.89 -6.28 -2.83
C LEU A 50 12.23 -7.01 -2.61
N GLN A 51 12.72 -7.76 -3.61
CA GLN A 51 14.03 -8.41 -3.59
C GLN A 51 15.16 -7.50 -4.11
N GLY A 52 14.88 -6.23 -4.42
CA GLY A 52 15.86 -5.29 -4.94
C GLY A 52 16.21 -5.48 -6.42
N ARG A 53 15.50 -6.35 -7.15
CA ARG A 53 15.70 -6.63 -8.57
C ARG A 53 14.95 -5.61 -9.44
N PHE A 54 15.27 -4.32 -9.26
CA PHE A 54 14.47 -3.22 -9.79
C PHE A 54 14.40 -3.18 -11.33
N GLU A 55 15.51 -3.45 -12.02
CA GLU A 55 15.54 -3.43 -13.50
C GLU A 55 14.65 -4.52 -14.11
N GLU A 56 14.63 -5.70 -13.50
CA GLU A 56 13.78 -6.81 -13.95
C GLU A 56 12.30 -6.50 -13.70
N ALA A 57 11.97 -5.98 -12.52
CA ALA A 57 10.61 -5.60 -12.19
C ALA A 57 10.11 -4.47 -13.11
N ASP A 58 10.93 -3.47 -13.41
CA ASP A 58 10.58 -2.37 -14.31
C ASP A 58 10.32 -2.88 -15.75
N ALA A 59 11.21 -3.73 -16.28
CA ALA A 59 11.05 -4.34 -17.59
C ALA A 59 9.78 -5.21 -17.68
N LEU A 60 9.45 -5.94 -16.61
CA LEU A 60 8.23 -6.73 -16.52
C LEU A 60 6.99 -5.82 -16.53
N LEU A 61 6.97 -4.76 -15.73
CA LEU A 61 5.85 -3.82 -15.66
C LEU A 61 5.66 -3.04 -16.98
N ASP A 62 6.73 -2.76 -17.71
CA ASP A 62 6.67 -2.13 -19.05
C ASP A 62 6.03 -3.03 -20.12
N GLY A 63 6.15 -4.35 -19.95
CA GLY A 63 5.50 -5.32 -20.84
C GLY A 63 3.99 -5.49 -20.61
N ILE A 64 3.39 -4.88 -19.59
CA ILE A 64 1.98 -5.06 -19.27
C ILE A 64 1.12 -4.10 -20.10
N ASP A 65 0.32 -4.66 -21.00
CA ASP A 65 -0.69 -3.92 -21.75
C ASP A 65 -1.82 -3.44 -20.82
N CYS A 66 -1.89 -2.12 -20.62
CA CYS A 66 -2.87 -1.45 -19.78
C CYS A 66 -4.08 -0.91 -20.56
N GLU A 67 -4.07 -0.96 -21.90
CA GLU A 67 -5.14 -0.36 -22.72
C GLU A 67 -6.46 -1.13 -22.59
N ALA A 68 -6.37 -2.44 -22.35
CA ALA A 68 -7.52 -3.31 -22.22
C ALA A 68 -8.33 -3.09 -20.93
N ASP A 69 -7.68 -2.62 -19.86
CA ASP A 69 -8.31 -2.41 -18.55
C ASP A 69 -7.58 -1.28 -17.76
N PRO A 70 -8.23 -0.11 -17.58
CA PRO A 70 -7.65 1.01 -16.84
C PRO A 70 -7.26 0.71 -15.38
N THR A 71 -7.91 -0.27 -14.73
CA THR A 71 -7.56 -0.67 -13.36
C THR A 71 -6.17 -1.32 -13.31
N ILE A 72 -5.75 -2.02 -14.37
CA ILE A 72 -4.36 -2.51 -14.51
C ILE A 72 -3.38 -1.33 -14.59
N GLY A 73 -3.77 -0.24 -15.26
CA GLY A 73 -2.99 0.99 -15.30
C GLY A 73 -2.72 1.57 -13.91
N VAL A 74 -3.73 1.64 -13.03
CA VAL A 74 -3.57 2.08 -11.64
C VAL A 74 -2.55 1.21 -10.89
N ARG A 75 -2.65 -0.11 -11.04
CA ARG A 75 -1.72 -1.06 -10.41
C ARG A 75 -0.30 -0.89 -10.92
N VAL A 76 -0.10 -0.76 -12.23
CA VAL A 76 1.23 -0.52 -12.81
C VAL A 76 1.85 0.78 -12.30
N LEU A 77 1.06 1.86 -12.19
CA LEU A 77 1.53 3.13 -11.62
C LEU A 77 1.97 2.96 -10.15
N LEU A 78 1.18 2.27 -9.33
CA LEU A 78 1.53 1.95 -7.94
C LEU A 78 2.84 1.16 -7.85
N GLU A 79 2.98 0.09 -8.63
CA GLU A 79 4.16 -0.77 -8.54
C GLU A 79 5.42 -0.10 -9.08
N ARG A 80 5.33 0.69 -10.16
CA ARG A 80 6.45 1.53 -10.63
C ARG A 80 6.84 2.58 -9.60
N GLY A 81 5.86 3.22 -8.95
CA GLY A 81 6.12 4.14 -7.84
C GLY A 81 6.84 3.45 -6.69
N ARG A 82 6.41 2.24 -6.29
CA ARG A 82 7.08 1.45 -5.23
C ARG A 82 8.51 1.10 -5.61
N LEU A 83 8.77 0.69 -6.85
CA LEU A 83 10.11 0.40 -7.34
C LEU A 83 11.03 1.63 -7.22
N LEU A 84 10.57 2.79 -7.70
CA LEU A 84 11.33 4.03 -7.61
C LEU A 84 11.57 4.45 -6.17
N ASN A 85 10.55 4.37 -5.31
CA ASN A 85 10.67 4.72 -3.90
C ASN A 85 11.68 3.83 -3.18
N SER A 86 11.57 2.50 -3.35
CA SER A 86 12.51 1.52 -2.77
C SER A 86 13.93 1.64 -3.33
N ALA A 87 14.09 2.13 -4.56
CA ALA A 87 15.39 2.44 -5.15
C ALA A 87 15.97 3.80 -4.70
N GLY A 88 15.34 4.46 -3.71
CA GLY A 88 15.78 5.76 -3.17
C GLY A 88 15.45 6.96 -4.07
N ARG A 89 14.54 6.80 -5.03
CA ARG A 89 14.12 7.83 -6.00
C ARG A 89 12.71 8.35 -5.69
N ALA A 90 12.44 8.64 -4.41
CA ALA A 90 11.12 9.03 -3.92
C ALA A 90 10.48 10.19 -4.74
N ALA A 91 11.26 11.23 -5.06
CA ALA A 91 10.77 12.37 -5.86
C ALA A 91 10.26 11.98 -7.26
N MET A 92 10.78 10.90 -7.85
CA MET A 92 10.27 10.38 -9.13
C MET A 92 9.04 9.48 -8.95
N ALA A 93 8.86 8.90 -7.76
CA ALA A 93 7.71 8.06 -7.43
C ALA A 93 6.44 8.88 -7.19
N VAL A 94 6.56 10.05 -6.56
CA VAL A 94 5.44 10.95 -6.23
C VAL A 94 4.47 11.17 -7.41
N PRO A 95 4.90 11.63 -8.59
CA PRO A 95 3.97 11.88 -9.70
C PRO A 95 3.27 10.60 -10.21
N LEU A 96 3.83 9.41 -9.99
CA LEU A 96 3.18 8.15 -10.34
C LEU A 96 2.08 7.81 -9.34
N PHE A 97 2.32 8.04 -8.05
CA PHE A 97 1.30 7.83 -7.02
C PHE A 97 0.17 8.87 -7.11
N GLU A 98 0.46 10.13 -7.46
CA GLU A 98 -0.57 11.14 -7.74
C GLU A 98 -1.48 10.70 -8.90
N GLN A 99 -0.89 10.22 -10.00
CA GLN A 99 -1.65 9.69 -11.14
C GLN A 99 -2.44 8.44 -10.76
N ALA A 100 -1.88 7.56 -9.92
CA ALA A 100 -2.59 6.37 -9.44
C ALA A 100 -3.78 6.73 -8.56
N ALA A 101 -3.65 7.74 -7.70
CA ALA A 101 -4.73 8.26 -6.88
C ALA A 101 -5.84 8.83 -7.76
N GLU A 102 -5.52 9.77 -8.67
CA GLU A 102 -6.49 10.43 -9.55
C GLU A 102 -7.24 9.41 -10.43
N LEU A 103 -6.51 8.48 -11.06
CA LEU A 103 -7.13 7.45 -11.91
C LEU A 103 -7.96 6.47 -11.08
N GLY A 104 -7.47 6.05 -9.91
CA GLY A 104 -8.21 5.17 -9.00
C GLY A 104 -9.51 5.80 -8.52
N GLU A 105 -9.49 7.08 -8.17
CA GLU A 105 -10.69 7.84 -7.81
C GLU A 105 -11.68 7.92 -8.97
N HIS A 106 -11.19 8.24 -10.18
CA HIS A 106 -12.03 8.33 -11.38
C HIS A 106 -12.74 7.02 -11.72
N LEU A 107 -12.06 5.89 -11.52
CA LEU A 107 -12.58 4.56 -11.80
C LEU A 107 -13.44 3.99 -10.65
N GLY A 108 -13.45 4.63 -9.48
CA GLY A 108 -14.09 4.09 -8.27
C GLY A 108 -13.33 2.93 -7.64
N GLU A 109 -12.03 2.80 -7.93
CA GLU A 109 -11.14 1.78 -7.36
C GLU A 109 -10.66 2.20 -5.96
N GLU A 110 -11.60 2.28 -5.01
CA GLU A 110 -11.42 2.86 -3.67
C GLU A 110 -10.20 2.29 -2.94
N TYR A 111 -9.96 0.98 -3.06
CA TYR A 111 -8.83 0.33 -2.40
C TYR A 111 -7.47 0.75 -2.98
N LEU A 112 -7.39 0.94 -4.30
CA LEU A 112 -6.15 1.32 -4.97
C LEU A 112 -5.86 2.81 -4.83
N ALA A 113 -6.90 3.66 -4.85
CA ALA A 113 -6.75 5.09 -4.57
C ALA A 113 -6.27 5.32 -3.12
N ALA A 114 -6.85 4.62 -2.14
CA ALA A 114 -6.37 4.69 -0.75
C ALA A 114 -4.92 4.18 -0.59
N ASP A 115 -4.52 3.15 -1.35
CA ASP A 115 -3.11 2.70 -1.39
C ASP A 115 -2.19 3.79 -1.96
N ALA A 116 -2.61 4.48 -3.01
CA ALA A 116 -1.85 5.58 -3.60
C ALA A 116 -1.63 6.73 -2.59
N PHE A 117 -2.67 7.13 -1.84
CA PHE A 117 -2.52 8.12 -0.77
C PHE A 117 -1.55 7.68 0.32
N HIS A 118 -1.61 6.41 0.72
CA HIS A 118 -0.66 5.85 1.68
C HIS A 118 0.77 5.91 1.13
N MET A 119 0.97 5.59 -0.14
CA MET A 119 2.29 5.67 -0.78
C MET A 119 2.79 7.11 -0.94
N LEU A 120 1.92 8.08 -1.20
CA LEU A 120 2.27 9.51 -1.18
C LEU A 120 2.73 9.95 0.21
N ALA A 121 2.06 9.50 1.27
CA ALA A 121 2.45 9.79 2.65
C ALA A 121 3.83 9.21 3.03
N ILE A 122 4.30 8.19 2.31
CA ILE A 122 5.64 7.61 2.48
C ILE A 122 6.67 8.35 1.60
N ALA A 123 6.35 8.58 0.34
CA ALA A 123 7.32 9.07 -0.65
C ALA A 123 7.53 10.59 -0.59
N ASP A 124 6.48 11.36 -0.27
CA ASP A 124 6.54 12.82 -0.20
C ASP A 124 6.65 13.30 1.26
N ALA A 125 7.86 13.20 1.82
CA ALA A 125 8.14 13.56 3.20
C ALA A 125 7.73 15.00 3.57
N ALA A 126 7.76 15.94 2.60
CA ALA A 126 7.40 17.34 2.83
C ALA A 126 5.89 17.54 3.07
N HIS A 127 5.05 16.65 2.52
CA HIS A 127 3.60 16.71 2.62
C HIS A 127 3.02 15.44 3.26
N ALA A 128 3.84 14.65 3.95
CA ALA A 128 3.48 13.32 4.45
C ALA A 128 2.23 13.34 5.34
N GLU A 129 2.13 14.29 6.27
CA GLU A 129 0.95 14.46 7.12
C GLU A 129 -0.30 14.83 6.30
N SER A 130 -0.17 15.73 5.32
CA SER A 130 -1.29 16.13 4.45
C SER A 130 -1.81 14.95 3.63
N TRP A 131 -0.91 14.14 3.06
CA TRP A 131 -1.27 12.94 2.32
C TRP A 131 -1.92 11.87 3.20
N ALA A 132 -1.38 11.63 4.40
CA ALA A 132 -1.98 10.69 5.33
C ALA A 132 -3.41 11.10 5.71
N ARG A 133 -3.64 12.40 5.99
CA ARG A 133 -4.98 12.93 6.31
C ARG A 133 -5.95 12.81 5.14
N ALA A 134 -5.51 13.14 3.92
CA ALA A 134 -6.31 12.98 2.71
C ALA A 134 -6.71 11.51 2.49
N GLY A 135 -5.75 10.59 2.64
CA GLY A 135 -6.02 9.14 2.55
C GLY A 135 -7.01 8.66 3.61
N ILE A 136 -6.93 9.15 4.86
CA ILE A 136 -7.88 8.79 5.93
C ILE A 136 -9.28 9.27 5.58
N GLU A 137 -9.41 10.52 5.13
CA GLU A 137 -10.69 11.08 4.70
C GLU A 137 -11.28 10.30 3.53
N TYR A 138 -10.46 9.90 2.57
CA TYR A 138 -10.90 9.08 1.46
C TYR A 138 -11.34 7.67 1.91
N ALA A 139 -10.48 6.97 2.64
CA ALA A 139 -10.70 5.57 3.03
C ALA A 139 -11.87 5.40 4.02
N ARG A 140 -12.12 6.37 4.92
CA ARG A 140 -13.21 6.25 5.90
C ARG A 140 -14.59 6.25 5.24
N GLU A 141 -14.75 7.03 4.16
CA GLU A 141 -16.00 7.19 3.40
C GLU A 141 -16.18 6.09 2.36
N ALA A 142 -15.18 5.24 2.14
CA ALA A 142 -15.25 4.15 1.18
C ALA A 142 -16.37 3.15 1.52
N HIS A 143 -16.99 2.60 0.48
CA HIS A 143 -18.10 1.65 0.62
C HIS A 143 -17.59 0.26 0.97
N SER A 144 -16.42 -0.11 0.47
CA SER A 144 -15.82 -1.41 0.73
C SER A 144 -15.15 -1.46 2.11
N PRO A 145 -15.49 -2.42 2.99
CA PRO A 145 -14.76 -2.64 4.25
C PRO A 145 -13.26 -2.86 4.02
N ARG A 146 -12.89 -3.41 2.85
CA ARG A 146 -11.51 -3.61 2.46
C ARG A 146 -10.79 -2.28 2.21
N ALA A 147 -11.43 -1.29 1.59
CA ALA A 147 -10.85 0.04 1.41
C ALA A 147 -10.78 0.78 2.76
N GLN A 148 -11.80 0.67 3.60
CA GLN A 148 -11.80 1.22 4.96
C GLN A 148 -10.67 0.68 5.84
N ARG A 149 -10.16 -0.53 5.55
CA ARG A 149 -8.98 -1.09 6.24
C ARG A 149 -7.75 -0.18 6.14
N TRP A 150 -7.61 0.60 5.07
CA TRP A 150 -6.50 1.54 4.92
C TRP A 150 -6.43 2.57 6.04
N CYS A 151 -7.55 2.91 6.68
CA CYS A 151 -7.56 3.80 7.84
C CYS A 151 -6.61 3.33 8.95
N ALA A 152 -6.51 2.02 9.19
CA ALA A 152 -5.59 1.49 10.20
C ALA A 152 -4.13 1.80 9.86
N SER A 153 -3.71 1.53 8.62
CA SER A 153 -2.34 1.78 8.15
C SER A 153 -2.01 3.27 8.07
N LEU A 154 -2.93 4.10 7.58
CA LEU A 154 -2.73 5.54 7.44
C LEU A 154 -2.66 6.26 8.79
N HIS A 155 -3.55 5.92 9.73
CA HIS A 155 -3.46 6.45 11.09
C HIS A 155 -2.17 5.99 11.78
N GLY A 156 -1.77 4.72 11.62
CA GLY A 156 -0.51 4.23 12.18
C GLY A 156 0.71 4.94 11.60
N HIS A 157 0.76 5.14 10.28
CA HIS A 157 1.83 5.90 9.62
C HIS A 157 1.89 7.34 10.13
N LEU A 158 0.74 8.02 10.22
CA LEU A 158 0.66 9.37 10.79
C LEU A 158 1.10 9.42 12.26
N GLY A 159 0.76 8.40 13.05
CA GLY A 159 1.23 8.23 14.42
C GLY A 159 2.75 8.21 14.51
N TRP A 160 3.41 7.41 13.67
CA TRP A 160 4.88 7.34 13.63
C TRP A 160 5.50 8.66 13.20
N LEU A 161 4.98 9.30 12.15
CA LEU A 161 5.45 10.62 11.71
C LEU A 161 5.40 11.67 12.84
N LEU A 162 4.29 11.70 13.59
CA LEU A 162 4.12 12.64 14.70
C LEU A 162 5.03 12.30 15.89
N LEU A 163 5.24 11.01 16.16
CA LEU A 163 6.13 10.58 17.23
C LEU A 163 7.59 10.96 16.93
N ASP A 164 8.04 10.76 15.69
CA ASP A 164 9.37 11.17 15.22
C ASP A 164 9.55 12.70 15.28
N ALA A 165 8.47 13.46 15.12
CA ALA A 165 8.45 14.92 15.32
C ALA A 165 8.41 15.36 16.80
N GLY A 166 8.37 14.42 17.75
CA GLY A 166 8.28 14.70 19.19
C GLY A 166 6.87 15.04 19.69
N GLU A 167 5.84 14.84 18.87
CA GLU A 167 4.45 15.16 19.19
C GLU A 167 3.70 13.94 19.77
N ALA A 168 4.27 13.32 20.80
CA ALA A 168 3.80 12.04 21.36
C ALA A 168 2.30 12.02 21.73
N HIS A 169 1.75 13.12 22.25
CA HIS A 169 0.32 13.21 22.57
C HIS A 169 -0.57 13.12 21.32
N ARG A 170 -0.19 13.74 20.20
CA ARG A 170 -0.94 13.64 18.94
C ARG A 170 -0.74 12.25 18.32
N ALA A 171 0.48 11.74 18.34
CA ALA A 171 0.79 10.38 17.88
C ALA A 171 -0.06 9.32 18.59
N LEU A 172 -0.22 9.44 19.92
CA LEU A 172 -1.05 8.53 20.71
C LEU A 172 -2.51 8.49 20.22
N VAL A 173 -3.09 9.64 19.87
CA VAL A 173 -4.46 9.71 19.32
C VAL A 173 -4.54 8.95 18.00
N GLU A 174 -3.58 9.16 17.10
CA GLU A 174 -3.57 8.51 15.80
C GLU A 174 -3.38 6.99 15.95
N PHE A 175 -2.50 6.50 16.83
CA PHE A 175 -2.37 5.06 17.08
C PHE A 175 -3.62 4.44 17.73
N GLN A 176 -4.32 5.16 18.61
CA GLN A 176 -5.60 4.70 19.15
C GLN A 176 -6.69 4.58 18.07
N LEU A 177 -6.71 5.51 17.11
CA LEU A 177 -7.59 5.42 15.95
C LEU A 177 -7.19 4.25 15.04
N ALA A 178 -5.89 4.03 14.84
CA ALA A 178 -5.38 2.88 14.09
C ALA A 178 -5.84 1.55 14.72
N GLU A 179 -5.74 1.40 16.06
CA GLU A 179 -6.20 0.21 16.78
C GLU A 179 -7.72 0.02 16.62
N GLN A 180 -8.52 1.08 16.72
CA GLN A 180 -9.98 1.01 16.54
C GLN A 180 -10.37 0.56 15.12
N TRP A 181 -9.72 1.09 14.10
CA TRP A 181 -9.94 0.68 12.72
C TRP A 181 -9.47 -0.76 12.48
N ALA A 182 -8.31 -1.14 13.02
CA ALA A 182 -7.80 -2.50 12.92
C ALA A 182 -8.76 -3.52 13.53
N ALA A 183 -9.28 -3.26 14.73
CA ALA A 183 -10.24 -4.13 15.40
C ALA A 183 -11.58 -4.24 14.65
N ARG A 184 -11.98 -3.21 13.89
CA ARG A 184 -13.26 -3.18 13.17
C ARG A 184 -13.20 -3.87 11.80
N VAL A 185 -12.14 -3.62 11.02
CA VAL A 185 -12.05 -4.03 9.60
C VAL A 185 -10.64 -4.51 9.18
N GLY A 186 -9.65 -4.42 10.07
CA GLY A 186 -8.26 -4.73 9.77
C GLY A 186 -7.84 -6.16 10.10
N THR A 187 -6.53 -6.33 10.25
CA THR A 187 -5.89 -7.61 10.55
C THR A 187 -5.29 -7.61 11.96
N PRO A 188 -5.06 -8.79 12.56
CA PRO A 188 -4.37 -8.88 13.85
C PRO A 188 -3.00 -8.20 13.85
N ALA A 189 -2.25 -8.29 12.74
CA ALA A 189 -0.96 -7.62 12.60
C ALA A 189 -1.08 -6.08 12.64
N GLN A 190 -2.13 -5.52 12.04
CA GLN A 190 -2.39 -4.07 12.13
C GLN A 190 -2.77 -3.64 13.54
N GLU A 191 -3.52 -4.47 14.27
CA GLU A 191 -3.88 -4.22 15.67
C GLU A 191 -2.64 -4.25 16.58
N GLU A 192 -1.75 -5.22 16.37
CA GLU A 192 -0.47 -5.32 17.07
C GLU A 192 0.42 -4.10 16.78
N TRP A 193 0.59 -3.73 15.51
CA TRP A 193 1.37 -2.56 15.12
C TRP A 193 0.86 -1.25 15.72
N ALA A 194 -0.47 -1.07 15.80
CA ALA A 194 -1.06 0.09 16.47
C ALA A 194 -0.76 0.11 17.99
N ARG A 195 -0.79 -1.06 18.64
CA ARG A 195 -0.46 -1.20 20.08
C ARG A 195 1.00 -0.91 20.37
N GLU A 196 1.90 -1.33 19.48
CA GLU A 196 3.32 -0.98 19.56
C GLU A 196 3.51 0.54 19.55
N GLY A 197 2.83 1.25 18.64
CA GLY A 197 2.83 2.72 18.60
C GLY A 197 2.30 3.36 19.90
N ILE A 198 1.20 2.85 20.45
CA ILE A 198 0.66 3.31 21.76
C ILE A 198 1.69 3.12 22.88
N ALA A 199 2.37 1.97 22.91
CA ALA A 199 3.41 1.68 23.89
C ALA A 199 4.61 2.63 23.73
N ALA A 200 5.03 2.91 22.49
CA ALA A 200 6.11 3.83 22.18
C ALA A 200 5.80 5.26 22.68
N CYS A 201 4.60 5.78 22.43
CA CYS A 201 4.19 7.10 22.93
C CYS A 201 4.26 7.18 24.46
N ARG A 202 3.79 6.14 25.17
CA ARG A 202 3.84 6.09 26.63
C ARG A 202 5.27 6.04 27.16
N ALA A 203 6.17 5.31 26.49
CA ALA A 203 7.56 5.24 26.91
C ALA A 203 8.25 6.62 26.87
N VAL A 204 7.88 7.48 25.93
CA VAL A 204 8.37 8.87 25.86
C VAL A 204 7.86 9.71 27.04
N GLU A 205 6.57 9.56 27.42
CA GLU A 205 5.97 10.30 28.55
C GLU A 205 6.59 9.93 29.91
N TYR A 206 6.98 8.67 30.11
CA TYR A 206 7.56 8.19 31.38
C TYR A 206 9.10 8.23 31.44
N GLY A 207 9.77 8.47 30.31
CA GLY A 207 11.23 8.50 30.18
C GLY A 207 11.86 9.89 30.17
N GLY A 208 11.03 10.95 30.26
CA GLY A 208 11.44 12.36 30.30
C GLY A 208 11.69 12.91 31.70
#